data_AF-A0A4P5YNL3-F1
#
_entry.id   AF-A0A4P5YNL3-F1
#
_cell.length_a   1.000
_cell.length_b   1.000
_cell.length_c   1.000
_cell.angle_alpha   90.00
_cell.angle_beta   90.00
_cell.angle_gamma   90.00
#
_symmetry.space_group_name_H-M   'P 1'
#
loop_
_entity.id
_entity.type
_entity.pdbx_description
1 polymer ?
#
loop_
_entity_poly.entity_id
_entity_poly.type
_entity_poly.pdbx_seq_one_letter_code
_entity_poly.pdbx_strand_id
1 'polypeptide(L)'
;MSFSLDITKPLGRLGLALNLIVLTVLFYLISAVSFKYMTVTLPHQGAAHHSAEIAEQTAEKAFEKAKKAAKGKAFDEKAAHEQAKVAGEAEVKKRAEETHGHAVSGWAPFAIFLLILSTVFFAGFLSVAVQRRANDAGLLGFWICTNHLGAWLFAGFVAFYPFLAANDLRNAWTPAFIAGLVLLLPVLVLGGGKAESADSHDHH
;
A
#
# COMPACT_ATOMS: atom_id res chain seq x y z
N MET A 1 1.11 10.77 -19.39
CA MET A 1 0.21 11.81 -19.95
C MET A 1 0.41 13.09 -19.16
N SER A 2 1.22 14.04 -19.64
CA SER A 2 1.19 15.40 -19.13
C SER A 2 0.15 16.16 -19.95
N PHE A 3 -1.02 16.43 -19.38
CA PHE A 3 -1.91 17.43 -19.98
C PHE A 3 -1.12 18.74 -20.12
N SER A 4 -1.24 19.38 -21.28
CA SER A 4 -0.51 20.61 -21.60
C SER A 4 -0.70 21.65 -20.48
N LEU A 5 0.39 22.00 -19.82
CA LEU A 5 0.45 22.97 -18.72
C LEU A 5 0.56 24.40 -19.27
N ASP A 6 -0.19 24.72 -20.31
CA ASP A 6 -0.29 26.10 -20.78
C ASP A 6 -1.16 26.89 -19.78
N ILE A 7 -0.46 27.67 -18.95
CA ILE A 7 -0.96 28.38 -17.76
C ILE A 7 -1.77 29.64 -18.12
N THR A 8 -1.77 30.03 -19.39
CA THR A 8 -2.57 31.16 -19.92
C THR A 8 -4.06 30.84 -20.01
N LYS A 9 -4.45 29.56 -19.93
CA LYS A 9 -5.82 29.09 -20.10
C LYS A 9 -6.42 28.56 -18.79
N PRO A 10 -7.74 28.69 -18.58
CA PRO A 10 -8.42 28.16 -17.38
C PRO A 10 -8.22 26.64 -17.18
N LEU A 11 -7.95 25.88 -18.25
CA LEU A 11 -7.60 24.46 -18.16
C LEU A 11 -6.25 24.21 -17.44
N GLY A 12 -5.29 25.12 -17.50
CA GLY A 12 -4.02 25.02 -16.76
C GLY A 12 -4.21 25.13 -15.24
N ARG A 13 -5.24 25.88 -14.79
CA ARG A 13 -5.62 26.01 -13.37
C ARG A 13 -6.30 24.74 -12.85
N LEU A 14 -7.14 24.11 -13.67
CA LEU A 14 -7.75 22.81 -13.36
C LEU A 14 -6.75 21.66 -13.43
N GLY A 15 -5.62 21.83 -14.13
CA GLY A 15 -4.61 20.79 -14.33
C GLY A 15 -4.05 20.20 -13.03
N LEU A 16 -3.76 21.03 -12.01
CA LEU A 16 -3.26 20.52 -10.72
C LEU A 16 -4.34 19.76 -9.95
N ALA A 17 -5.59 20.27 -9.91
CA ALA A 17 -6.69 19.61 -9.22
C ALA A 17 -7.05 18.27 -9.89
N LEU A 18 -7.08 18.23 -11.23
CA LEU A 18 -7.29 16.99 -12.00
C LEU A 18 -6.15 16.00 -11.79
N ASN A 19 -4.89 16.45 -11.82
CA ASN A 19 -3.74 15.61 -11.50
C ASN A 19 -3.84 15.07 -10.07
N LEU A 20 -4.24 15.89 -9.10
CA LEU A 20 -4.42 15.46 -7.71
C LEU A 20 -5.45 14.34 -7.63
N ILE A 21 -6.61 14.47 -8.27
CA ILE A 21 -7.65 13.44 -8.29
C ILE A 21 -7.13 12.15 -8.94
N VAL A 22 -6.52 12.25 -10.13
CA VAL A 22 -6.00 11.10 -10.88
C VAL A 22 -4.92 10.37 -10.09
N LEU A 23 -3.95 11.09 -9.54
CA LEU A 23 -2.88 10.52 -8.73
C LEU A 23 -3.44 9.92 -7.43
N THR A 24 -4.42 10.56 -6.80
CA THR A 24 -5.09 10.03 -5.60
C THR A 24 -5.72 8.68 -5.87
N VAL A 25 -6.52 8.58 -6.95
CA VAL A 25 -7.17 7.31 -7.33
C VAL A 25 -6.12 6.26 -7.66
N LEU A 26 -5.11 6.61 -8.47
CA LEU A 26 -4.07 5.68 -8.89
C LEU A 26 -3.29 5.11 -7.70
N PHE A 27 -2.75 5.99 -6.84
CA PHE A 27 -1.93 5.57 -5.71
C PHE A 27 -2.75 4.91 -4.60
N TYR A 28 -4.01 5.32 -4.41
CA TYR A 28 -4.93 4.58 -3.55
C TYR A 28 -5.13 3.14 -4.04
N LEU A 29 -5.41 2.93 -5.33
CA LEU A 29 -5.63 1.60 -5.89
C LEU A 29 -4.37 0.73 -5.79
N ILE A 30 -3.20 1.28 -6.15
CA ILE A 30 -1.92 0.57 -6.02
C ILE A 30 -1.68 0.17 -4.57
N SER A 31 -1.86 1.08 -3.62
CA SER A 31 -1.73 0.81 -2.20
C SER A 31 -2.73 -0.24 -1.71
N ALA A 32 -4.00 -0.14 -2.09
CA ALA A 32 -5.05 -1.05 -1.65
C ALA A 32 -4.83 -2.47 -2.18
N VAL A 33 -4.47 -2.61 -3.45
CA VAL A 33 -4.15 -3.91 -4.07
C VAL A 33 -2.89 -4.50 -3.44
N SER A 34 -1.83 -3.70 -3.29
CA SER A 34 -0.57 -4.17 -2.69
C SER A 34 -0.76 -4.62 -1.25
N PHE A 35 -1.49 -3.82 -0.46
CA PHE A 35 -1.78 -4.14 0.93
C PHE A 35 -2.62 -5.42 1.04
N LYS A 36 -3.70 -5.54 0.25
CA LYS A 36 -4.53 -6.75 0.23
C LYS A 36 -3.72 -7.98 -0.19
N TYR A 37 -2.88 -7.85 -1.21
CA TYR A 37 -2.06 -8.96 -1.69
C TYR A 37 -1.11 -9.46 -0.60
N MET A 38 -0.44 -8.54 0.11
CA MET A 38 0.50 -8.86 1.19
C MET A 38 -0.17 -9.34 2.48
N THR A 39 -1.39 -8.90 2.78
CA THR A 39 -2.06 -9.22 4.06
C THR A 39 -3.08 -10.34 3.97
N VAL A 40 -3.52 -10.69 2.75
CA VAL A 40 -4.54 -11.73 2.54
C VAL A 40 -4.02 -12.81 1.60
N THR A 41 -3.64 -12.46 0.37
CA THR A 41 -3.33 -13.46 -0.67
C THR A 41 -2.07 -14.26 -0.35
N LEU A 42 -0.96 -13.59 -0.06
CA LEU A 42 0.31 -14.27 0.23
C LEU A 42 0.30 -15.04 1.56
N PRO A 43 -0.26 -14.50 2.67
CA PRO A 43 -0.41 -15.28 3.88
C PRO A 43 -1.25 -16.53 3.70
N HIS A 44 -2.33 -16.45 2.93
CA HIS A 44 -3.18 -17.62 2.65
C HIS A 44 -2.41 -18.68 1.85
N GLN A 45 -1.67 -18.29 0.83
CA GLN A 45 -0.83 -19.20 0.04
C GLN A 45 0.30 -19.82 0.88
N GLY A 46 0.98 -19.01 1.70
CA GLY A 46 2.03 -19.48 2.60
C GLY A 46 1.49 -20.45 3.66
N ALA A 47 0.34 -20.15 4.25
CA ALA A 47 -0.32 -21.03 5.21
C ALA A 47 -0.75 -22.36 4.57
N ALA A 48 -1.27 -22.33 3.34
CA ALA A 48 -1.63 -23.55 2.60
C ALA A 48 -0.41 -24.42 2.31
N HIS A 49 0.69 -23.84 1.85
CA HIS A 49 1.93 -24.57 1.59
C HIS A 49 2.50 -25.20 2.87
N HIS A 50 2.61 -24.43 3.95
CA HIS A 50 3.13 -24.92 5.22
C HIS A 50 2.20 -25.98 5.87
N SER A 51 0.89 -25.85 5.67
CA SER A 51 -0.08 -26.88 6.10
C SER A 51 0.12 -28.19 5.34
N ALA A 52 0.36 -28.14 4.02
CA ALA A 52 0.65 -29.34 3.24
C ALA A 52 1.95 -30.02 3.71
N GLU A 53 2.99 -29.25 3.98
CA GLU A 53 4.27 -29.75 4.49
C GLU A 53 4.12 -30.43 5.87
N ILE A 54 3.37 -29.81 6.80
CA ILE A 54 3.07 -30.42 8.11
C ILE A 54 2.31 -31.74 7.93
N ALA A 55 1.30 -31.77 7.06
CA ALA A 55 0.51 -32.96 6.81
C ALA A 55 1.37 -34.11 6.29
N GLU A 56 2.22 -33.83 5.29
CA GLU A 56 3.11 -34.82 4.67
C GLU A 56 4.14 -35.35 5.68
N GLN A 57 4.85 -34.47 6.38
CA GLN A 57 5.85 -34.89 7.38
C GLN A 57 5.23 -35.69 8.53
N THR A 58 4.02 -35.33 8.95
CA THR A 58 3.32 -36.04 10.03
C THR A 58 2.81 -37.39 9.57
N ALA A 59 2.26 -37.47 8.35
CA ALA A 59 1.83 -38.71 7.73
C ALA A 59 3.02 -39.67 7.53
N GLU A 60 4.13 -39.19 6.98
CA GLU A 60 5.33 -40.00 6.78
C GLU A 60 5.87 -40.56 8.10
N LYS A 61 5.96 -39.72 9.15
CA LYS A 61 6.35 -40.17 10.50
C LYS A 61 5.40 -41.21 11.08
N ALA A 62 4.09 -41.03 10.89
CA ALA A 62 3.07 -41.97 11.37
C ALA A 62 3.15 -43.31 10.63
N PHE A 63 3.33 -43.27 9.31
CA PHE A 63 3.49 -44.46 8.46
C PHE A 63 4.76 -45.23 8.81
N GLU A 64 5.91 -44.56 8.90
CA GLU A 64 7.18 -45.18 9.28
C GLU A 64 7.14 -45.79 10.68
N LYS A 65 6.41 -45.17 11.61
CA LYS A 65 6.17 -45.73 12.94
C LYS A 65 5.32 -47.00 12.87
N ALA A 66 4.25 -47.00 12.09
CA ALA A 66 3.39 -48.18 11.90
C ALA A 66 4.15 -49.34 11.24
N LYS A 67 4.95 -49.05 10.21
CA LYS A 67 5.82 -50.02 9.53
C LYS A 67 6.87 -50.62 10.47
N LYS A 68 7.53 -49.80 11.29
CA LYS A 68 8.48 -50.28 12.31
C LYS A 68 7.82 -51.09 13.42
N ALA A 69 6.57 -50.79 13.78
CA ALA A 69 5.82 -51.55 14.78
C ALA A 69 5.38 -52.93 14.26
N ALA A 70 5.17 -53.07 12.95
CA ALA A 70 4.72 -54.31 12.33
C ALA A 70 5.80 -55.41 12.22
N LYS A 71 7.09 -55.14 12.55
CA LYS A 71 8.25 -56.08 12.49
C LYS A 71 7.87 -57.57 12.38
N GLY A 72 7.78 -58.08 11.15
CA GLY A 72 7.57 -59.51 10.85
C GLY A 72 6.12 -60.01 10.82
N LYS A 73 5.12 -59.13 11.00
CA LYS A 73 3.68 -59.44 10.86
C LYS A 73 3.13 -58.89 9.54
N ALA A 74 1.97 -59.40 9.12
CA ALA A 74 1.22 -58.85 8.00
C ALA A 74 0.97 -57.35 8.24
N PHE A 75 1.46 -56.52 7.33
CA PHE A 75 1.33 -55.07 7.36
C PHE A 75 0.37 -54.65 6.24
N ASP A 76 -0.75 -54.04 6.61
CA ASP A 76 -1.66 -53.45 5.64
C ASP A 76 -1.18 -52.03 5.31
N GLU A 77 -0.42 -51.93 4.23
CA GLU A 77 0.17 -50.68 3.75
C GLU A 77 -0.90 -49.64 3.39
N LYS A 78 -2.06 -50.08 2.89
CA LYS A 78 -3.15 -49.18 2.50
C LYS A 78 -3.83 -48.58 3.74
N ALA A 79 -4.16 -49.43 4.73
CA ALA A 79 -4.72 -48.95 5.99
C ALA A 79 -3.75 -48.05 6.76
N ALA A 80 -2.45 -48.36 6.74
CA ALA A 80 -1.42 -47.55 7.38
C ALA A 80 -1.26 -46.17 6.71
N HIS A 81 -1.31 -46.09 5.37
CA HIS A 81 -1.31 -44.82 4.64
C HIS A 81 -2.54 -43.97 4.97
N GLU A 82 -3.71 -44.60 5.08
CA GLU A 82 -4.96 -43.88 5.37
C GLU A 82 -4.97 -43.33 6.80
N GLN A 83 -4.51 -44.12 7.78
CA GLN A 83 -4.33 -43.64 9.16
C GLN A 83 -3.27 -42.54 9.28
N ALA A 84 -2.16 -42.66 8.52
CA ALA A 84 -1.12 -41.65 8.47
C ALA A 84 -1.65 -40.32 7.90
N LYS A 85 -2.45 -40.38 6.83
CA LYS A 85 -3.09 -39.20 6.23
C LYS A 85 -4.03 -38.51 7.23
N VAL A 86 -4.87 -39.28 7.93
CA VAL A 86 -5.77 -38.73 8.97
C VAL A 86 -4.98 -38.07 10.11
N ALA A 87 -3.84 -38.65 10.52
CA ALA A 87 -2.97 -38.04 11.52
C ALA A 87 -2.36 -36.72 11.04
N GLY A 88 -1.95 -36.65 9.77
CA GLY A 88 -1.47 -35.42 9.14
C GLY A 88 -2.53 -34.32 9.09
N GLU A 89 -3.76 -34.64 8.65
CA GLU A 89 -4.88 -33.70 8.61
C GLU A 89 -5.28 -33.20 10.00
N ALA A 90 -5.24 -34.07 11.02
CA ALA A 90 -5.54 -33.70 12.40
C ALA A 90 -4.50 -32.72 12.98
N GLU A 91 -3.21 -32.91 12.70
CA GLU A 91 -2.14 -32.02 13.17
C GLU A 91 -2.19 -30.65 12.48
N VAL A 92 -2.50 -30.60 11.18
CA VAL A 92 -2.76 -29.34 10.47
C VAL A 92 -3.90 -28.57 11.13
N LYS A 93 -5.02 -29.25 11.42
CA LYS A 93 -6.17 -28.61 12.07
C LYS A 93 -5.81 -28.05 13.45
N LYS A 94 -4.93 -28.73 14.19
CA LYS A 94 -4.44 -28.26 15.49
C LYS A 94 -3.55 -27.02 15.39
N ARG A 95 -2.79 -26.88 14.31
CA ARG A 95 -1.82 -25.77 14.09
C ARG A 95 -2.30 -24.70 13.13
N ALA A 96 -3.54 -24.78 12.63
CA ALA A 96 -4.03 -23.92 11.56
C ALA A 96 -3.94 -22.42 11.90
N GLU A 97 -4.31 -22.04 13.12
CA GLU A 97 -4.27 -20.64 13.58
C GLU A 97 -2.84 -20.12 13.73
N GLU A 98 -1.94 -20.92 14.29
CA GLU A 98 -0.52 -20.60 14.43
C GLU A 98 0.15 -20.44 13.06
N THR A 99 -0.15 -21.34 12.13
CA THR A 99 0.41 -21.34 10.77
C THR A 99 -0.10 -20.11 9.99
N HIS A 100 -1.38 -19.78 10.13
CA HIS A 100 -1.95 -18.56 9.54
C HIS A 100 -1.34 -17.30 10.17
N GLY A 101 -1.22 -17.25 11.50
CA GLY A 101 -0.63 -16.13 12.22
C GLY A 101 0.81 -15.86 11.80
N HIS A 102 1.63 -16.90 11.70
CA HIS A 102 3.01 -16.78 11.21
C HIS A 102 3.07 -16.29 9.77
N ALA A 103 2.25 -16.85 8.88
CA ALA A 103 2.19 -16.42 7.49
C ALA A 103 1.82 -14.92 7.38
N VAL A 104 0.84 -14.44 8.15
CA VAL A 104 0.46 -13.02 8.17
C VAL A 104 1.61 -12.15 8.69
N SER A 105 2.24 -12.55 9.80
CA SER A 105 3.33 -11.79 10.41
C SER A 105 4.55 -11.65 9.50
N GLY A 106 4.83 -12.66 8.68
CA GLY A 106 5.96 -12.65 7.73
C GLY A 106 5.80 -11.60 6.63
N TRP A 107 4.56 -11.37 6.17
CA TRP A 107 4.29 -10.44 5.06
C TRP A 107 3.95 -9.02 5.50
N ALA A 108 3.56 -8.82 6.77
CA ALA A 108 3.17 -7.50 7.28
C ALA A 108 4.25 -6.39 7.08
N PRO A 109 5.55 -6.62 7.34
CA PRO A 109 6.57 -5.59 7.08
C PRO A 109 6.68 -5.18 5.61
N PHE A 110 6.50 -6.13 4.68
CA PHE A 110 6.52 -5.86 3.25
C PHE A 110 5.30 -5.06 2.80
N ALA A 111 4.14 -5.31 3.40
CA ALA A 111 2.96 -4.50 3.18
C ALA A 111 3.26 -3.03 3.52
N ILE A 112 3.80 -2.76 4.71
CA ILE A 112 4.17 -1.41 5.14
C ILE A 112 5.23 -0.79 4.22
N PHE A 113 6.26 -1.55 3.85
CA PHE A 113 7.30 -1.08 2.94
C PHE A 113 6.72 -0.62 1.59
N LEU A 114 5.79 -1.38 0.99
CA LEU A 114 5.14 -0.97 -0.25
C LEU A 114 4.28 0.28 -0.10
N LEU A 115 3.64 0.48 1.06
CA LEU A 115 2.90 1.73 1.34
C LEU A 115 3.85 2.91 1.48
N ILE A 116 5.01 2.74 2.12
CA ILE A 116 6.05 3.78 2.18
C ILE A 116 6.52 4.15 0.77
N LEU A 117 6.80 3.16 -0.10
CA LEU A 117 7.16 3.43 -1.49
C LEU A 117 6.05 4.20 -2.22
N SER A 118 4.81 3.75 -2.09
CA SER A 118 3.63 4.43 -2.65
C SER A 118 3.56 5.90 -2.19
N THR A 119 3.76 6.17 -0.90
CA THR A 119 3.83 7.53 -0.36
C THR A 119 4.97 8.32 -0.97
N VAL A 120 6.18 7.79 -1.04
CA VAL A 120 7.36 8.50 -1.56
C VAL A 120 7.17 8.86 -3.03
N PHE A 121 6.70 7.93 -3.86
CA PHE A 121 6.43 8.21 -5.27
C PHE A 121 5.30 9.22 -5.42
N PHE A 122 4.19 9.06 -4.70
CA PHE A 122 3.06 9.98 -4.79
C PHE A 122 3.45 11.39 -4.33
N ALA A 123 4.07 11.51 -3.14
CA ALA A 123 4.55 12.79 -2.61
C ALA A 123 5.60 13.42 -3.52
N GLY A 124 6.47 12.62 -4.16
CA GLY A 124 7.45 13.07 -5.14
C GLY A 124 6.79 13.70 -6.38
N PHE A 125 5.86 12.98 -7.02
CA PHE A 125 5.11 13.52 -8.17
C PHE A 125 4.32 14.78 -7.80
N LEU A 126 3.65 14.74 -6.65
CA LEU A 126 2.86 15.87 -6.17
C LEU A 126 3.76 17.07 -5.83
N SER A 127 4.93 16.84 -5.24
CA SER A 127 5.91 17.88 -4.94
C SER A 127 6.39 18.60 -6.19
N VAL A 128 6.64 17.89 -7.30
CA VAL A 128 7.00 18.53 -8.58
C VAL A 128 5.86 19.40 -9.10
N ALA A 129 4.61 18.91 -9.02
CA ALA A 129 3.44 19.64 -9.48
C ALA A 129 3.18 20.90 -8.62
N VAL A 130 3.32 20.76 -7.30
CA VAL A 130 3.20 21.85 -6.32
C VAL A 130 4.30 22.89 -6.53
N GLN A 131 5.56 22.48 -6.71
CA GLN A 131 6.69 23.40 -6.92
C GLN A 131 6.51 24.25 -8.17
N ARG A 132 6.11 23.63 -9.29
CA ARG A 132 5.84 24.36 -10.54
C ARG A 132 4.73 25.38 -10.33
N ARG A 133 3.63 24.95 -9.72
CA ARG A 133 2.49 25.83 -9.47
C ARG A 133 2.82 26.98 -8.51
N ALA A 134 3.60 26.70 -7.46
CA ALA A 134 4.06 27.71 -6.53
C ALA A 134 4.92 28.77 -7.24
N ASN A 135 5.85 28.34 -8.11
CA ASN A 135 6.67 29.23 -8.91
C ASN A 135 5.82 30.12 -9.83
N ASP A 136 4.82 29.54 -10.52
CA ASP A 136 3.91 30.27 -11.42
C ASP A 136 3.06 31.29 -10.66
N ALA A 137 2.63 30.95 -9.44
CA ALA A 137 1.84 31.80 -8.57
C ALA A 137 2.67 32.84 -7.80
N GLY A 138 4.00 32.85 -7.94
CA GLY A 138 4.89 33.72 -7.16
C GLY A 138 4.96 33.36 -5.67
N LEU A 139 4.53 32.15 -5.29
CA LEU A 139 4.61 31.62 -3.94
C LEU A 139 6.03 31.12 -3.68
N LEU A 140 6.83 31.94 -2.99
CA LEU A 140 8.22 31.66 -2.67
C LEU A 140 8.42 31.50 -1.15
N GLY A 141 9.58 30.96 -0.75
CA GLY A 141 9.99 30.85 0.64
C GLY A 141 9.08 29.92 1.46
N PHE A 142 8.53 30.44 2.57
CA PHE A 142 7.72 29.68 3.52
C PHE A 142 6.59 28.87 2.86
N TRP A 143 5.93 29.44 1.85
CA TRP A 143 4.81 28.80 1.14
C TRP A 143 5.23 27.53 0.40
N ILE A 144 6.43 27.48 -0.16
CA ILE A 144 6.92 26.26 -0.84
C ILE A 144 7.05 25.12 0.20
N CYS A 145 7.67 25.41 1.34
CA CYS A 145 7.86 24.42 2.41
C CYS A 145 6.53 23.89 2.95
N THR A 146 5.56 24.78 3.21
CA THR A 146 4.24 24.37 3.70
C THR A 146 3.47 23.53 2.69
N ASN A 147 3.56 23.86 1.40
CA ASN A 147 2.86 23.14 0.36
C ASN A 147 3.48 21.76 0.10
N HIS A 148 4.80 21.62 0.22
CA HIS A 148 5.43 20.29 0.24
C HIS A 148 4.99 19.47 1.46
N LEU A 149 4.98 20.06 2.66
CA LEU A 149 4.47 19.36 3.84
C LEU A 149 3.02 18.90 3.63
N GLY A 150 2.18 19.75 3.02
CA GLY A 150 0.82 19.40 2.63
C GLY A 150 0.76 18.23 1.66
N ALA A 151 1.61 18.24 0.63
CA ALA A 151 1.72 17.15 -0.34
C ALA A 151 2.10 15.82 0.34
N TRP A 152 3.03 15.84 1.28
CA TRP A 152 3.46 14.65 2.02
C TRP A 152 2.38 14.12 2.96
N LEU A 153 1.70 14.99 3.71
CA LEU A 153 0.59 14.60 4.59
C LEU A 153 -0.57 13.99 3.80
N PHE A 154 -0.94 14.63 2.68
CA PHE A 154 -1.99 14.14 1.80
C PHE A 154 -1.61 12.79 1.16
N ALA A 155 -0.45 12.71 0.52
CA ALA A 155 0.03 11.49 -0.12
C ALA A 155 0.21 10.34 0.88
N GLY A 156 0.73 10.65 2.07
CA GLY A 156 0.87 9.70 3.17
C GLY A 156 -0.47 9.11 3.59
N PHE A 157 -1.47 9.95 3.86
CA PHE A 157 -2.80 9.48 4.24
C PHE A 157 -3.45 8.62 3.14
N VAL A 158 -3.41 9.07 1.88
CA VAL A 158 -4.00 8.33 0.75
C VAL A 158 -3.33 6.97 0.57
N ALA A 159 -2.00 6.96 0.56
CA ALA A 159 -1.23 5.73 0.38
C ALA A 159 -1.44 4.77 1.56
N PHE A 160 -1.52 5.26 2.80
CA PHE A 160 -1.75 4.44 3.99
C PHE A 160 -3.22 4.14 4.29
N TYR A 161 -4.17 4.71 3.54
CA TYR A 161 -5.60 4.50 3.75
C TYR A 161 -5.99 3.02 3.96
N PRO A 162 -5.55 2.03 3.16
CA PRO A 162 -5.91 0.63 3.38
C PRO A 162 -5.41 0.10 4.73
N PHE A 163 -4.21 0.45 5.16
CA PHE A 163 -3.69 0.09 6.49
C PHE A 163 -4.49 0.76 7.60
N LEU A 164 -4.76 2.06 7.47
CA LEU A 164 -5.55 2.81 8.45
C LEU A 164 -6.98 2.26 8.57
N ALA A 165 -7.58 1.84 7.45
CA ALA A 165 -8.89 1.21 7.43
C ALA A 165 -8.89 -0.16 8.12
N ALA A 166 -7.88 -0.99 7.85
CA ALA A 166 -7.77 -2.33 8.44
C ALA A 166 -7.52 -2.32 9.96
N ASN A 167 -6.96 -1.23 10.49
CA ASN A 167 -6.61 -1.09 11.91
C ASN A 167 -7.51 -0.11 12.67
N ASP A 168 -8.61 0.36 12.04
CA ASP A 168 -9.53 1.37 12.61
C ASP A 168 -8.87 2.69 13.05
N LEU A 169 -7.82 3.10 12.33
CA LEU A 169 -7.04 4.31 12.61
C LEU A 169 -7.46 5.51 11.74
N ARG A 170 -8.42 5.35 10.83
CA ARG A 170 -8.80 6.41 9.87
C ARG A 170 -9.16 7.73 10.55
N ASN A 171 -9.99 7.67 11.60
CA ASN A 171 -10.47 8.87 12.29
C ASN A 171 -9.31 9.60 13.01
N ALA A 172 -8.41 8.84 13.64
CA ALA A 172 -7.22 9.39 14.30
C ALA A 172 -6.29 10.14 13.32
N TRP A 173 -6.22 9.70 12.06
CA TRP A 173 -5.36 10.31 11.04
C TRP A 173 -6.09 11.27 10.09
N THR A 174 -7.41 11.41 10.22
CA THR A 174 -8.20 12.37 9.43
C THR A 174 -7.75 13.82 9.63
N PRO A 175 -7.36 14.28 10.84
CA PRO A 175 -6.80 15.63 10.99
C PRO A 175 -5.54 15.87 10.16
N ALA A 176 -4.65 14.87 10.04
CA ALA A 176 -3.44 14.99 9.21
C ALA A 176 -3.79 15.10 7.71
N PHE A 177 -4.81 14.36 7.26
CA PHE A 177 -5.34 14.49 5.90
C PHE A 177 -5.91 15.88 5.62
N ILE A 178 -6.76 16.38 6.52
CA ILE A 178 -7.37 17.72 6.39
C ILE A 178 -6.29 18.79 6.41
N ALA A 179 -5.31 18.71 7.33
CA ALA A 179 -4.17 19.61 7.37
C ALA A 179 -3.40 19.57 6.04
N GLY A 180 -3.17 18.38 5.48
CA GLY A 180 -2.55 18.22 4.16
C GLY A 180 -3.28 18.98 3.05
N LEU A 181 -4.62 18.83 2.99
CA LEU A 181 -5.45 19.56 2.02
C LEU A 181 -5.41 21.08 2.23
N VAL A 182 -5.51 21.55 3.47
CA VAL A 182 -5.46 22.98 3.80
C VAL A 182 -4.13 23.59 3.36
N LEU A 183 -3.02 22.91 3.61
CA LEU A 183 -1.69 23.36 3.19
C LEU A 183 -1.51 23.37 1.66
N LEU A 184 -2.32 22.61 0.91
CA LEU A 184 -2.32 22.64 -0.55
C LEU A 184 -3.23 23.74 -1.15
N LEU A 185 -4.12 24.35 -0.37
CA LEU A 185 -5.04 25.39 -0.87
C LEU A 185 -4.33 26.55 -1.58
N PRO A 186 -3.21 27.10 -1.10
CA PRO A 186 -2.56 28.23 -1.76
C PRO A 186 -2.20 27.95 -3.23
N VAL A 187 -1.64 26.78 -3.54
CA VAL A 187 -1.30 26.41 -4.93
C VAL A 187 -2.51 25.99 -5.76
N LEU A 188 -3.57 25.47 -5.12
CA LEU A 188 -4.81 25.10 -5.79
C LEU A 188 -5.66 26.31 -6.18
N VAL A 189 -5.63 27.37 -5.37
CA VAL A 189 -6.53 28.54 -5.53
C VAL A 189 -5.81 29.73 -6.17
N LEU A 190 -4.55 30.00 -5.82
CA LEU A 190 -3.84 31.17 -6.36
C LEU A 190 -3.44 30.92 -7.82
N GLY A 191 -3.81 31.86 -8.70
CA GLY A 191 -3.52 31.87 -10.13
C GLY A 191 -2.33 32.77 -10.46
N GLY A 192 -1.57 32.44 -11.51
CA GLY A 192 -0.32 33.10 -11.86
C GLY A 192 -0.44 34.61 -12.02
N GLY A 193 0.16 35.36 -11.09
CA GLY A 193 0.18 36.82 -11.08
C GLY A 193 1.43 37.44 -11.72
N LYS A 194 2.25 36.66 -12.42
CA LYS A 194 3.53 37.16 -12.98
C LYS A 194 3.48 37.62 -14.44
N ALA A 195 2.32 37.55 -15.10
CA ALA A 195 2.20 37.96 -16.51
C ALA A 195 1.81 39.44 -16.71
N GLU A 196 1.36 40.17 -15.68
CA GLU A 196 0.90 41.57 -15.85
C GLU A 196 1.94 42.64 -15.49
N SER A 197 3.11 42.27 -14.94
CA SER A 197 4.12 43.25 -14.52
C SER A 197 5.35 43.35 -15.43
N ALA A 198 5.30 42.77 -16.64
CA ALA A 198 6.43 42.80 -17.57
C ALA A 198 6.21 43.66 -18.84
N ASP A 199 5.00 44.19 -19.07
CA ASP A 199 4.65 44.94 -20.29
C ASP A 199 4.38 46.46 -20.06
N SER A 200 4.84 47.03 -18.94
CA SER A 200 4.69 48.48 -18.69
C SER A 200 6.04 49.20 -18.54
N HIS A 201 6.92 49.05 -19.52
CA HIS A 201 8.00 50.00 -19.73
C HIS A 201 8.19 50.24 -21.22
N ASP A 202 7.20 50.89 -21.83
CA ASP A 202 7.41 51.71 -23.01
C ASP A 202 6.68 53.05 -22.85
N HIS A 203 7.37 54.09 -23.34
CA HIS A 203 7.03 55.52 -23.40
C HIS A 203 7.42 56.40 -22.20
N HIS A 204 8.68 56.86 -22.18
CA HIS A 204 9.03 58.25 -22.51
C HIS A 204 10.55 58.47 -22.59
#